data_AF-A0A4V3FLT7-F1
#
_entry.id   AF-A0A4V3FLT7-F1
#
_cell.length_a   1.000
_cell.length_b   1.000
_cell.length_c   1.000
_cell.angle_alpha   90.00
_cell.angle_beta   90.00
_cell.angle_gamma   90.00
#
_symmetry.space_group_name_H-M   'P 1'
#
loop_
_entity.id
_entity.type
_entity.pdbx_description
1 polymer ?
#
loop_
_entity_poly.entity_id
_entity_poly.type
_entity_poly.pdbx_seq_one_letter_code
_entity_poly.pdbx_strand_id
1 'polypeptide(L)'
;MLKSKKMKFLLMGSILPFLGTTLFSVSCNNKKLLENVLKNAKVEVENKNKFTNTLKKEEIKITLNNDDFEVIDKSFEIKKDDETSIIVKFRIKSKSKSIVSEQISVEVNGFKDKNLPYSYSDLWNDINKDGKMYSLSSIGEIKFDVVDTTGLSQDYDRPIKREQFSSIKLTKEQLDEWYDKVFGYFYKKIETLLLYKSFVETKLTSLLTAYGTNATYFAKIYDEAVKELKDTMDVYNDEFKTDLDKLNKEGLESEIAKELANKIEIQKGIFDKQYHSLTLTQNNILSRLTKLIVDPAHKYFKDEETKNKRLGKLKINQKLQDAKLDNVRQIFKEHKAESFTIEVDATYAEDFKFTSDVPKWLKDHLEENSIKYTPDPAKPEYTQQKFYEDYFYTSVFEIELGRQIYNLFGEGYFVDLTTLGDWELDSKTTPGKVLLNVKTQQWQTENTKQKELNEYVIKTLNEIIDDRWDDETKVEAVRNYLLYKLYYASEEELEKVKETNLFVNKLGLSLADPYNLIAGGSVVCDGYARAFSLFMYYLGIPSRYMGGIGMPTEDEDDKVAHAWNEVWLEKDGKGAWYPLDLTWDDGDEEAGKDSFNFYYSYFLQNVVNKVPFETSHKTDPVLKQFYVNRPTPLK
;
A
#
# COMPACT_ATOMS: atom_id res chain seq x y z
N MET A 1 20.60 -30.36 1.44
CA MET A 1 19.63 -30.16 2.54
C MET A 1 20.24 -29.23 3.59
N LEU A 2 19.39 -28.47 4.29
CA LEU A 2 19.66 -27.60 5.47
C LEU A 2 20.39 -26.25 5.28
N LYS A 3 19.55 -25.19 5.21
CA LYS A 3 19.56 -23.90 5.96
C LYS A 3 20.76 -22.92 5.91
N SER A 4 20.42 -21.62 5.84
CA SER A 4 21.29 -20.44 6.03
C SER A 4 20.61 -19.34 6.89
N LYS A 5 21.32 -18.24 7.24
CA LYS A 5 20.88 -17.12 8.12
C LYS A 5 21.43 -15.74 7.61
N LYS A 6 21.00 -14.60 8.21
CA LYS A 6 20.97 -13.22 7.66
C LYS A 6 22.12 -12.21 8.07
N MET A 7 22.55 -11.34 7.13
CA MET A 7 22.76 -9.84 7.19
C MET A 7 23.96 -9.07 7.87
N LYS A 8 24.57 -8.03 7.19
CA LYS A 8 25.05 -6.61 7.59
C LYS A 8 26.17 -5.94 6.65
N PHE A 9 26.21 -4.60 6.33
CA PHE A 9 26.92 -3.89 5.17
C PHE A 9 27.91 -2.68 5.49
N LEU A 10 28.50 -1.95 4.49
CA LEU A 10 28.69 -0.45 4.34
C LEU A 10 29.60 0.06 3.11
N LEU A 11 29.08 0.91 2.18
CA LEU A 11 29.58 1.95 1.18
C LEU A 11 30.85 1.78 0.23
N MET A 12 31.11 2.46 -0.94
CA MET A 12 30.39 3.35 -1.94
C MET A 12 31.18 3.63 -3.31
N GLY A 13 30.55 4.12 -4.44
CA GLY A 13 31.09 5.07 -5.49
C GLY A 13 31.54 4.61 -6.93
N SER A 14 31.02 5.14 -8.08
CA SER A 14 30.95 4.56 -9.49
C SER A 14 31.78 5.19 -10.68
N ILE A 15 31.73 4.65 -11.95
CA ILE A 15 32.13 5.27 -13.30
C ILE A 15 31.74 4.42 -14.60
N LEU A 16 31.84 4.94 -15.86
CA LEU A 16 31.26 4.45 -17.18
C LEU A 16 32.23 4.16 -18.41
N PRO A 17 31.80 3.42 -19.50
CA PRO A 17 32.51 3.25 -20.82
C PRO A 17 31.68 3.37 -22.17
N PHE A 18 32.27 3.02 -23.35
CA PHE A 18 31.89 3.25 -24.79
C PHE A 18 32.39 2.07 -25.73
N LEU A 19 32.12 1.81 -27.05
CA LEU A 19 31.08 2.07 -28.12
C LEU A 19 31.43 1.21 -29.43
N GLY A 20 30.68 1.24 -30.57
CA GLY A 20 30.90 0.34 -31.78
C GLY A 20 30.45 0.83 -33.21
N THR A 21 30.61 0.00 -34.29
CA THR A 21 30.56 0.38 -35.75
C THR A 21 29.79 -0.58 -36.73
N THR A 22 29.55 -0.18 -37.99
CA THR A 22 28.75 -0.90 -39.04
C THR A 22 29.30 -0.84 -40.51
N LEU A 23 28.66 -1.54 -41.47
CA LEU A 23 29.11 -1.78 -42.88
C LEU A 23 27.97 -1.65 -43.93
N PHE A 24 28.30 -1.46 -45.22
CA PHE A 24 27.34 -1.23 -46.34
C PHE A 24 27.68 -1.98 -47.65
N SER A 25 26.74 -1.99 -48.62
CA SER A 25 26.93 -2.51 -49.99
C SER A 25 26.35 -1.56 -51.06
N VAL A 26 26.85 -1.64 -52.31
CA VAL A 26 26.47 -0.72 -53.41
C VAL A 26 26.38 -1.44 -54.77
N SER A 27 25.42 -1.02 -55.60
CA SER A 27 25.36 -1.24 -57.05
C SER A 27 25.48 0.12 -57.77
N CYS A 28 26.36 0.22 -58.78
CA CYS A 28 26.55 1.34 -59.72
C CYS A 28 27.77 1.05 -60.63
N ASN A 29 27.84 1.63 -61.83
CA ASN A 29 29.04 1.62 -62.68
C ASN A 29 30.28 2.26 -62.02
N ASN A 30 30.11 3.11 -61.00
CA ASN A 30 31.20 3.72 -60.22
C ASN A 30 31.41 3.07 -58.83
N LYS A 31 31.01 1.79 -58.67
CA LYS A 31 31.00 1.02 -57.42
C LYS A 31 32.19 1.30 -56.48
N LYS A 32 33.43 1.11 -56.95
CA LYS A 32 34.66 1.25 -56.15
C LYS A 32 34.91 2.66 -55.59
N LEU A 33 34.37 3.70 -56.23
CA LEU A 33 34.44 5.08 -55.71
C LEU A 33 33.41 5.29 -54.59
N LEU A 34 32.17 4.84 -54.82
CA LEU A 34 31.08 4.98 -53.85
C LEU A 34 31.30 4.11 -52.59
N GLU A 35 31.83 2.90 -52.75
CA GLU A 35 32.25 2.04 -51.65
C GLU A 35 33.29 2.72 -50.75
N ASN A 36 34.29 3.39 -51.32
CA ASN A 36 35.29 4.14 -50.55
C ASN A 36 34.68 5.32 -49.79
N VAL A 37 33.72 6.06 -50.37
CA VAL A 37 33.01 7.15 -49.68
C VAL A 37 32.21 6.64 -48.49
N LEU A 38 31.63 5.44 -48.61
CA LEU A 38 30.78 4.83 -47.57
C LEU A 38 31.56 3.99 -46.53
N LYS A 39 32.82 3.63 -46.78
CA LYS A 39 33.56 2.61 -46.01
C LYS A 39 33.61 2.84 -44.49
N ASN A 40 33.68 4.09 -44.03
CA ASN A 40 33.59 4.44 -42.61
C ASN A 40 32.42 5.42 -42.33
N ALA A 41 31.45 5.52 -43.26
CA ALA A 41 30.42 6.55 -43.20
C ALA A 41 29.46 6.27 -42.04
N LYS A 42 29.06 7.32 -41.34
CA LYS A 42 28.27 7.18 -40.11
C LYS A 42 26.85 7.66 -40.31
N VAL A 43 25.90 6.91 -39.76
CA VAL A 43 24.52 7.36 -39.52
C VAL A 43 24.35 7.43 -38.01
N GLU A 44 24.24 8.66 -37.49
CA GLU A 44 24.14 8.96 -36.06
C GLU A 44 22.82 9.66 -35.78
N VAL A 45 22.23 9.42 -34.61
CA VAL A 45 21.00 10.07 -34.14
C VAL A 45 21.28 10.62 -32.74
N GLU A 46 21.16 11.94 -32.56
CA GLU A 46 21.70 12.63 -31.38
C GLU A 46 21.01 12.27 -30.07
N ASN A 47 19.77 11.77 -30.13
CA ASN A 47 19.05 11.28 -28.96
C ASN A 47 18.32 9.97 -29.31
N LYS A 48 18.94 8.85 -28.95
CA LYS A 48 18.33 7.51 -29.06
C LYS A 48 17.36 7.18 -27.92
N ASN A 49 17.37 7.92 -26.81
CA ASN A 49 16.47 7.73 -25.67
C ASN A 49 15.02 8.20 -25.95
N LYS A 50 14.64 8.31 -27.23
CA LYS A 50 13.31 8.65 -27.74
C LYS A 50 12.62 7.41 -28.31
N PHE A 51 11.29 7.38 -28.25
CA PHE A 51 10.51 6.45 -29.08
C PHE A 51 10.65 6.83 -30.56
N THR A 52 10.80 5.83 -31.44
CA THR A 52 11.03 6.02 -32.88
C THR A 52 9.91 6.82 -33.56
N ASN A 53 8.67 6.71 -33.06
CA ASN A 53 7.52 7.49 -33.53
C ASN A 53 7.57 9.00 -33.20
N THR A 54 8.50 9.45 -32.36
CA THR A 54 8.74 10.88 -32.06
C THR A 54 9.94 11.49 -32.79
N LEU A 55 10.71 10.66 -33.51
CA LEU A 55 11.94 11.08 -34.19
C LEU A 55 11.65 11.98 -35.39
N LYS A 56 12.44 13.03 -35.58
CA LYS A 56 12.37 13.89 -36.76
C LYS A 56 13.52 13.63 -37.73
N LYS A 57 13.26 13.82 -39.02
CA LYS A 57 14.22 13.60 -40.12
C LYS A 57 15.50 14.42 -39.94
N GLU A 58 15.41 15.57 -39.29
CA GLU A 58 16.48 16.52 -39.04
C GLU A 58 17.51 15.96 -38.04
N GLU A 59 17.06 15.14 -37.08
CA GLU A 59 17.86 14.56 -35.98
C GLU A 59 18.77 13.41 -36.43
N ILE A 60 18.59 12.92 -37.66
CA ILE A 60 19.41 11.89 -38.29
C ILE A 60 20.59 12.54 -39.02
N LYS A 61 21.78 12.48 -38.43
CA LYS A 61 23.04 12.95 -39.02
C LYS A 61 23.67 11.85 -39.86
N ILE A 62 24.16 12.21 -41.05
CA ILE A 62 24.80 11.28 -41.99
C ILE A 62 26.13 11.90 -42.42
N THR A 63 27.23 11.31 -41.98
CA THR A 63 28.60 11.81 -42.18
C THR A 63 29.31 10.93 -43.22
N LEU A 64 29.68 11.52 -44.35
CA LEU A 64 30.43 10.86 -45.41
C LEU A 64 31.93 11.08 -45.22
N ASN A 65 32.77 10.17 -45.75
CA ASN A 65 34.24 10.27 -45.64
C ASN A 65 34.89 11.08 -46.76
N ASN A 66 34.10 11.89 -47.47
CA ASN A 66 34.56 12.65 -48.63
C ASN A 66 33.64 13.85 -48.89
N ASP A 67 34.17 15.06 -48.73
CA ASP A 67 33.44 16.31 -48.89
C ASP A 67 33.07 16.64 -50.36
N ASP A 68 33.62 15.92 -51.36
CA ASP A 68 33.14 15.98 -52.75
C ASP A 68 31.70 15.44 -52.91
N PHE A 69 31.14 14.80 -51.89
CA PHE A 69 29.80 14.23 -51.91
C PHE A 69 28.85 14.93 -50.93
N GLU A 70 27.56 14.92 -51.27
CA GLU A 70 26.46 15.43 -50.46
C GLU A 70 25.37 14.36 -50.33
N VAL A 71 24.68 14.36 -49.19
CA VAL A 71 23.56 13.46 -48.90
C VAL A 71 22.26 14.10 -49.41
N ILE A 72 21.54 13.37 -50.25
CA ILE A 72 20.24 13.76 -50.81
C ILE A 72 19.17 12.70 -50.50
N ASP A 73 17.90 13.07 -50.65
CA ASP A 73 16.74 12.17 -50.47
C ASP A 73 16.65 11.45 -49.11
N LYS A 74 17.28 12.00 -48.06
CA LYS A 74 17.22 11.46 -46.69
C LYS A 74 15.77 11.25 -46.23
N SER A 75 15.46 10.06 -45.77
CA SER A 75 14.20 9.61 -45.19
C SER A 75 14.47 8.49 -44.18
N PHE A 76 13.45 8.05 -43.44
CA PHE A 76 13.53 6.87 -42.59
C PHE A 76 12.15 6.21 -42.47
N GLU A 77 12.14 4.94 -42.08
CA GLU A 77 10.94 4.20 -41.70
C GLU A 77 11.18 3.44 -40.39
N ILE A 78 10.10 3.24 -39.61
CA ILE A 78 10.13 2.53 -38.34
C ILE A 78 9.88 1.04 -38.59
N LYS A 79 10.67 0.18 -37.96
CA LYS A 79 10.47 -1.28 -38.03
C LYS A 79 9.24 -1.65 -37.19
N LYS A 80 8.24 -2.25 -37.85
CA LYS A 80 6.89 -2.44 -37.28
C LYS A 80 6.81 -3.44 -36.13
N ASP A 81 7.76 -4.36 -36.05
CA ASP A 81 7.66 -5.54 -35.19
C ASP A 81 8.21 -5.28 -33.77
N ASP A 82 9.05 -4.25 -33.60
CA ASP A 82 9.67 -3.88 -32.30
C ASP A 82 9.62 -2.37 -31.94
N GLU A 83 9.44 -1.44 -32.90
CA GLU A 83 9.60 0.02 -32.70
C GLU A 83 10.95 0.47 -32.08
N THR A 84 11.93 -0.42 -31.84
CA THR A 84 13.26 -0.15 -31.25
C THR A 84 14.34 0.24 -32.28
N SER A 85 13.99 0.18 -33.57
CA SER A 85 14.91 0.33 -34.69
C SER A 85 14.26 1.06 -35.87
N ILE A 86 15.09 1.77 -36.63
CA ILE A 86 14.67 2.48 -37.86
C ILE A 86 15.55 2.09 -39.05
N ILE A 87 15.00 2.11 -40.25
CA ILE A 87 15.75 1.99 -41.50
C ILE A 87 15.87 3.39 -42.12
N VAL A 88 17.05 3.99 -42.03
CA VAL A 88 17.39 5.27 -42.65
C VAL A 88 17.71 5.05 -44.13
N LYS A 89 17.05 5.80 -45.02
CA LYS A 89 17.19 5.69 -46.48
C LYS A 89 17.70 7.00 -47.06
N PHE A 90 18.72 6.95 -47.91
CA PHE A 90 19.29 8.14 -48.56
C PHE A 90 20.00 7.81 -49.88
N ARG A 91 20.33 8.84 -50.65
CA ARG A 91 21.27 8.76 -51.78
C ARG A 91 22.44 9.72 -51.55
N ILE A 92 23.56 9.49 -52.23
CA ILE A 92 24.68 10.45 -52.28
C ILE A 92 24.91 10.93 -53.70
N LYS A 93 25.24 12.21 -53.84
CA LYS A 93 25.53 12.89 -55.10
C LYS A 93 26.91 13.55 -55.02
N SER A 94 27.66 13.56 -56.11
CA SER A 94 28.91 14.32 -56.18
C SER A 94 28.62 15.79 -56.51
N LYS A 95 29.33 16.70 -55.83
CA LYS A 95 29.28 18.15 -56.05
C LYS A 95 30.03 18.56 -57.32
N SER A 96 31.07 17.81 -57.70
CA SER A 96 31.97 18.09 -58.81
C SER A 96 31.72 17.24 -60.07
N LYS A 97 30.86 16.22 -60.00
CA LYS A 97 30.59 15.26 -61.10
C LYS A 97 29.12 14.86 -61.13
N SER A 98 28.60 14.53 -62.32
CA SER A 98 27.23 14.02 -62.52
C SER A 98 27.06 12.55 -62.06
N ILE A 99 27.46 12.24 -60.83
CA ILE A 99 27.39 10.92 -60.21
C ILE A 99 26.38 10.98 -59.06
N VAL A 100 25.41 10.07 -59.07
CA VAL A 100 24.41 9.85 -58.02
C VAL A 100 24.37 8.34 -57.70
N SER A 101 24.23 7.98 -56.43
CA SER A 101 24.11 6.57 -56.01
C SER A 101 22.70 6.02 -56.21
N GLU A 102 22.59 4.69 -56.19
CA GLU A 102 21.33 4.03 -55.83
C GLU A 102 20.96 4.33 -54.36
N GLN A 103 19.75 3.94 -53.93
CA GLN A 103 19.27 4.18 -52.56
C GLN A 103 20.01 3.30 -51.55
N ILE A 104 20.77 3.93 -50.67
CA ILE A 104 21.43 3.32 -49.53
C ILE A 104 20.40 3.20 -48.40
N SER A 105 20.38 2.05 -47.72
CA SER A 105 19.50 1.78 -46.58
C SER A 105 20.34 1.31 -45.39
N VAL A 106 20.08 1.85 -44.21
CA VAL A 106 20.89 1.64 -42.99
C VAL A 106 19.97 1.43 -41.80
N GLU A 107 20.06 0.26 -41.17
CA GLU A 107 19.37 -0.02 -39.91
C GLU A 107 20.11 0.67 -38.75
N VAL A 108 19.38 1.41 -37.91
CA VAL A 108 19.90 2.10 -36.72
C VAL A 108 19.13 1.58 -35.51
N ASN A 109 19.84 0.85 -34.65
CA ASN A 109 19.29 0.15 -33.49
C ASN A 109 19.50 0.92 -32.18
N GLY A 110 18.73 0.55 -31.15
CA GLY A 110 18.89 1.04 -29.77
C GLY A 110 18.02 2.25 -29.43
N PHE A 111 16.82 2.34 -29.98
CA PHE A 111 15.78 3.26 -29.51
C PHE A 111 14.96 2.63 -28.39
N LYS A 112 14.25 3.45 -27.61
CA LYS A 112 13.42 2.95 -26.50
C LYS A 112 12.30 2.03 -26.99
N ASP A 113 12.23 0.85 -26.40
CA ASP A 113 11.04 -0.01 -26.46
C ASP A 113 9.88 0.68 -25.73
N LYS A 114 8.70 0.55 -26.31
CA LYS A 114 7.41 1.02 -25.82
C LYS A 114 6.91 0.20 -24.63
N ASN A 115 7.36 -1.05 -24.52
CA ASN A 115 7.03 -1.98 -23.43
C ASN A 115 8.06 -1.91 -22.28
N LEU A 116 9.30 -1.48 -22.55
CA LEU A 116 10.38 -1.24 -21.58
C LEU A 116 10.94 0.20 -21.68
N PRO A 117 10.19 1.23 -21.25
CA PRO A 117 10.49 2.64 -21.54
C PRO A 117 11.66 3.28 -20.74
N TYR A 118 12.43 2.53 -19.95
CA TYR A 118 13.47 3.09 -19.07
C TYR A 118 14.78 2.29 -19.07
N SER A 119 15.91 3.00 -19.13
CA SER A 119 17.22 2.47 -18.73
C SER A 119 17.53 2.84 -17.28
N TYR A 120 18.45 2.09 -16.64
CA TYR A 120 18.86 2.34 -15.25
C TYR A 120 19.46 3.74 -15.02
N SER A 121 20.01 4.37 -16.07
CA SER A 121 20.51 5.75 -16.02
C SER A 121 19.46 6.82 -16.30
N ASP A 122 18.37 6.53 -17.02
CA ASP A 122 17.21 7.44 -17.10
C ASP A 122 16.57 7.58 -15.72
N LEU A 123 16.34 6.44 -15.03
CA LEU A 123 15.71 6.36 -13.71
C LEU A 123 16.40 7.22 -12.65
N TRP A 124 17.73 7.34 -12.70
CA TRP A 124 18.49 8.20 -11.77
C TRP A 124 18.34 9.71 -12.05
N ASN A 125 18.03 10.10 -13.29
CA ASN A 125 17.90 11.50 -13.68
C ASN A 125 16.50 12.08 -13.37
N ASP A 126 15.46 11.28 -13.48
CA ASP A 126 14.08 11.72 -13.20
C ASP A 126 13.85 11.96 -11.69
N ILE A 127 14.50 11.15 -10.82
CA ILE A 127 14.51 11.32 -9.35
C ILE A 127 14.97 12.73 -8.91
N ASN A 128 15.76 13.42 -9.73
CA ASN A 128 16.48 14.64 -9.34
C ASN A 128 15.89 15.95 -9.92
N LYS A 129 14.65 15.96 -10.47
CA LYS A 129 14.14 17.13 -11.22
C LYS A 129 12.88 17.85 -10.69
N ASP A 130 11.82 17.15 -10.29
CA ASP A 130 10.53 17.81 -9.99
C ASP A 130 10.36 18.24 -8.52
N GLY A 131 11.21 19.18 -8.09
CA GLY A 131 11.18 19.78 -6.75
C GLY A 131 9.99 20.71 -6.45
N LYS A 132 8.84 20.57 -7.14
CA LYS A 132 7.63 21.41 -6.96
C LYS A 132 6.31 20.70 -7.33
N MET A 133 5.82 19.77 -6.51
CA MET A 133 4.45 19.25 -6.68
C MET A 133 3.61 19.04 -5.40
N TYR A 134 3.96 19.67 -4.28
CA TYR A 134 3.12 19.65 -3.06
C TYR A 134 2.85 21.05 -2.52
N SER A 135 1.59 21.50 -2.60
CA SER A 135 1.10 22.71 -1.95
C SER A 135 0.29 22.35 -0.70
N LEU A 136 0.89 22.53 0.48
CA LEU A 136 0.22 22.34 1.77
C LEU A 136 -0.85 23.42 2.00
N SER A 137 -2.13 23.12 1.72
CA SER A 137 -3.24 24.03 2.02
C SER A 137 -4.59 23.36 2.30
N SER A 138 -4.63 22.18 2.93
CA SER A 138 -5.89 21.59 3.42
C SER A 138 -5.74 20.56 4.55
N ILE A 139 -4.86 20.78 5.53
CA ILE A 139 -5.09 20.24 6.89
C ILE A 139 -5.93 21.28 7.64
N GLY A 140 -7.19 21.39 7.23
CA GLY A 140 -8.24 21.90 8.10
C GLY A 140 -8.69 20.76 9.03
N GLU A 141 -9.21 21.10 10.20
CA GLU A 141 -9.68 20.14 11.19
C GLU A 141 -10.63 19.11 10.56
N ILE A 142 -10.29 17.82 10.64
CA ILE A 142 -11.21 16.74 10.27
C ILE A 142 -12.36 16.77 11.27
N LYS A 143 -13.52 17.24 10.82
CA LYS A 143 -14.75 17.24 11.61
C LYS A 143 -15.33 15.84 11.56
N PHE A 144 -15.24 15.12 12.68
CA PHE A 144 -15.98 13.87 12.85
C PHE A 144 -17.48 14.18 12.88
N ASP A 145 -18.25 13.45 12.06
CA ASP A 145 -19.70 13.66 11.95
C ASP A 145 -20.44 13.21 13.22
N VAL A 146 -21.56 13.86 13.50
CA VAL A 146 -22.42 13.52 14.64
C VAL A 146 -23.20 12.23 14.32
N VAL A 147 -23.17 11.28 15.26
CA VAL A 147 -23.86 9.99 15.16
C VAL A 147 -25.38 10.18 15.03
N ASP A 148 -25.99 9.63 13.99
CA ASP A 148 -27.44 9.78 13.74
C ASP A 148 -28.30 8.89 14.67
N THR A 149 -28.67 9.44 15.81
CA THR A 149 -29.65 8.86 16.73
C THR A 149 -31.10 9.07 16.28
N THR A 150 -31.38 9.67 15.12
CA THR A 150 -32.75 9.88 14.64
C THR A 150 -33.51 8.56 14.51
N GLY A 151 -34.78 8.57 14.92
CA GLY A 151 -35.63 7.39 14.98
C GLY A 151 -35.46 6.54 16.25
N LEU A 152 -34.50 6.86 17.12
CA LEU A 152 -34.41 6.30 18.47
C LEU A 152 -35.15 7.22 19.46
N SER A 153 -35.87 6.61 20.40
CA SER A 153 -36.59 7.28 21.47
C SER A 153 -36.32 6.57 22.78
N GLN A 154 -36.16 7.32 23.86
CA GLN A 154 -35.95 6.76 25.19
C GLN A 154 -36.85 7.46 26.22
N ASP A 155 -37.37 6.66 27.15
CA ASP A 155 -37.92 7.16 28.41
C ASP A 155 -36.78 7.22 29.46
N TYR A 156 -36.58 8.38 30.07
CA TYR A 156 -35.51 8.64 31.03
C TYR A 156 -36.06 9.46 32.20
N ASP A 157 -36.30 8.82 33.34
CA ASP A 157 -36.74 9.53 34.54
C ASP A 157 -35.60 10.41 35.10
N ARG A 158 -35.96 11.64 35.45
CA ARG A 158 -35.04 12.67 35.94
C ARG A 158 -35.09 12.66 37.48
N PRO A 159 -34.10 12.09 38.20
CA PRO A 159 -34.24 11.78 39.62
C PRO A 159 -34.31 13.01 40.53
N ILE A 160 -33.61 14.09 40.17
CA ILE A 160 -33.61 15.37 40.87
C ILE A 160 -34.63 16.25 40.17
N LYS A 161 -35.86 16.27 40.69
CA LYS A 161 -37.00 16.96 40.08
C LYS A 161 -37.06 18.40 40.57
N ARG A 162 -37.47 19.32 39.69
CA ARG A 162 -37.57 20.77 39.94
C ARG A 162 -38.36 21.11 41.21
N GLU A 163 -39.35 20.28 41.56
CA GLU A 163 -40.22 20.41 42.73
C GLU A 163 -39.50 20.12 44.06
N GLN A 164 -38.31 19.52 44.03
CA GLN A 164 -37.46 19.30 45.22
C GLN A 164 -36.80 20.60 45.70
N PHE A 165 -36.79 21.65 44.87
CA PHE A 165 -36.23 22.96 45.21
C PHE A 165 -37.34 23.97 45.50
N SER A 166 -37.17 24.73 46.58
CA SER A 166 -38.06 25.84 46.92
C SER A 166 -37.27 27.06 47.39
N SER A 167 -37.71 28.24 46.97
CA SER A 167 -37.15 29.50 47.43
C SER A 167 -38.27 30.51 47.66
N ILE A 168 -38.07 31.34 48.68
CA ILE A 168 -38.92 32.50 48.97
C ILE A 168 -38.30 33.81 48.45
N LYS A 169 -37.20 33.72 47.69
CA LYS A 169 -36.42 34.86 47.19
C LYS A 169 -36.36 34.90 45.66
N LEU A 170 -36.17 33.76 45.00
CA LEU A 170 -36.28 33.65 43.54
C LEU A 170 -37.75 33.60 43.09
N THR A 171 -38.05 34.13 41.90
CA THR A 171 -39.33 33.85 41.23
C THR A 171 -39.37 32.40 40.75
N LYS A 172 -40.57 31.92 40.35
CA LYS A 172 -40.71 30.60 39.73
C LYS A 172 -39.79 30.46 38.52
N GLU A 173 -39.80 31.47 37.64
CA GLU A 173 -39.07 31.49 36.38
C GLU A 173 -37.55 31.53 36.58
N GLN A 174 -37.06 32.27 37.58
CA GLN A 174 -35.62 32.29 37.92
C GLN A 174 -35.16 30.93 38.47
N LEU A 175 -35.97 30.28 39.30
CA LEU A 175 -35.66 28.94 39.81
C LEU A 175 -35.74 27.88 38.69
N ASP A 176 -36.67 28.03 37.74
CA ASP A 176 -36.77 27.19 36.54
C ASP A 176 -35.51 27.37 35.66
N GLU A 177 -35.09 28.60 35.38
CA GLU A 177 -33.88 28.91 34.60
C GLU A 177 -32.61 28.33 35.25
N TRP A 178 -32.47 28.43 36.56
CA TRP A 178 -31.30 27.92 37.29
C TRP A 178 -31.29 26.38 37.35
N TYR A 179 -32.46 25.77 37.54
CA TYR A 179 -32.62 24.32 37.46
C TYR A 179 -32.28 23.78 36.05
N ASP A 180 -32.73 24.45 34.99
CA ASP A 180 -32.45 24.03 33.61
C ASP A 180 -30.97 24.21 33.22
N LYS A 181 -30.31 25.26 33.73
CA LYS A 181 -28.86 25.48 33.54
C LYS A 181 -27.98 24.43 34.21
N VAL A 182 -28.41 23.86 35.34
CA VAL A 182 -27.71 22.80 36.06
C VAL A 182 -28.21 21.42 35.59
N PHE A 183 -29.37 20.99 36.06
CA PHE A 183 -29.89 19.63 35.88
C PHE A 183 -30.44 19.40 34.48
N GLY A 184 -31.14 20.38 33.89
CA GLY A 184 -31.60 20.30 32.50
C GLY A 184 -30.44 20.08 31.52
N TYR A 185 -29.28 20.70 31.79
CA TYR A 185 -28.05 20.48 31.02
C TYR A 185 -27.47 19.08 31.20
N PHE A 186 -27.33 18.61 32.45
CA PHE A 186 -26.83 17.26 32.75
C PHE A 186 -27.73 16.17 32.15
N TYR A 187 -29.05 16.33 32.22
CA TYR A 187 -30.01 15.39 31.65
C TYR A 187 -29.92 15.31 30.12
N LYS A 188 -29.82 16.43 29.41
CA LYS A 188 -29.60 16.41 27.95
C LYS A 188 -28.35 15.61 27.55
N LYS A 189 -27.29 15.65 28.37
CA LYS A 189 -26.04 14.90 28.15
C LYS A 189 -26.22 13.40 28.43
N ILE A 190 -26.88 13.04 29.53
CA ILE A 190 -27.18 11.64 29.88
C ILE A 190 -28.13 11.01 28.84
N GLU A 191 -29.19 11.73 28.44
CA GLU A 191 -30.12 11.35 27.37
C GLU A 191 -29.36 11.10 26.05
N THR A 192 -28.36 11.93 25.71
CA THR A 192 -27.50 11.73 24.53
C THR A 192 -26.71 10.41 24.59
N LEU A 193 -26.10 10.08 25.74
CA LEU A 193 -25.29 8.85 25.88
C LEU A 193 -26.15 7.59 25.85
N LEU A 194 -27.35 7.66 26.45
CA LEU A 194 -28.29 6.54 26.44
C LEU A 194 -28.91 6.33 25.05
N LEU A 195 -29.08 7.40 24.25
CA LEU A 195 -29.38 7.28 22.82
C LEU A 195 -28.22 6.68 22.00
N TYR A 196 -26.96 6.98 22.32
CA TYR A 196 -25.80 6.31 21.70
C TYR A 196 -25.70 4.83 22.09
N LYS A 197 -25.94 4.48 23.37
CA LYS A 197 -26.09 3.08 23.80
C LYS A 197 -27.19 2.37 23.01
N SER A 198 -28.37 2.96 22.93
CA SER A 198 -29.50 2.42 22.16
C SER A 198 -29.16 2.28 20.67
N PHE A 199 -28.41 3.22 20.09
CA PHE A 199 -27.90 3.12 18.71
C PHE A 199 -27.02 1.88 18.53
N VAL A 200 -26.08 1.64 19.44
CA VAL A 200 -25.21 0.45 19.36
C VAL A 200 -26.06 -0.82 19.46
N GLU A 201 -26.91 -0.92 20.48
CA GLU A 201 -27.74 -2.10 20.76
C GLU A 201 -28.74 -2.43 19.63
N THR A 202 -29.18 -1.44 18.85
CA THR A 202 -30.22 -1.61 17.81
C THR A 202 -29.72 -1.50 16.37
N LYS A 203 -28.96 -0.45 16.03
CA LYS A 203 -28.50 -0.16 14.65
C LYS A 203 -27.12 -0.74 14.34
N LEU A 204 -26.21 -0.85 15.33
CA LEU A 204 -24.83 -1.31 15.10
C LEU A 204 -24.61 -2.81 15.37
N THR A 205 -25.50 -3.48 16.13
CA THR A 205 -25.37 -4.89 16.54
C THR A 205 -25.06 -5.85 15.39
N SER A 206 -25.62 -5.66 14.19
CA SER A 206 -25.32 -6.50 13.01
C SER A 206 -23.88 -6.36 12.53
N LEU A 207 -23.36 -5.13 12.46
CA LEU A 207 -21.98 -4.83 12.08
C LEU A 207 -21.00 -5.40 13.12
N LEU A 208 -21.25 -5.15 14.41
CA LEU A 208 -20.44 -5.70 15.50
C LEU A 208 -20.43 -7.24 15.46
N THR A 209 -21.59 -7.88 15.23
CA THR A 209 -21.69 -9.34 15.09
C THR A 209 -20.87 -9.86 13.90
N ALA A 210 -20.85 -9.17 12.77
CA ALA A 210 -20.03 -9.53 11.60
C ALA A 210 -18.53 -9.43 11.90
N TYR A 211 -18.12 -8.42 12.66
CA TYR A 211 -16.75 -8.26 13.16
C TYR A 211 -16.43 -9.31 14.25
N GLY A 212 -17.44 -9.82 14.95
CA GLY A 212 -17.33 -10.84 16.01
C GLY A 212 -17.42 -10.27 17.42
N THR A 213 -17.59 -8.96 17.56
CA THR A 213 -17.79 -8.25 18.83
C THR A 213 -19.24 -8.42 19.30
N ASN A 214 -19.45 -8.48 20.62
CA ASN A 214 -20.79 -8.29 21.18
C ASN A 214 -21.06 -6.80 21.44
N ALA A 215 -22.25 -6.32 21.09
CA ALA A 215 -22.69 -4.93 21.30
C ALA A 215 -22.58 -4.47 22.77
N THR A 216 -22.54 -5.42 23.72
CA THR A 216 -22.34 -5.20 25.15
C THR A 216 -21.07 -4.42 25.49
N TYR A 217 -19.99 -4.45 24.69
CA TYR A 217 -18.75 -3.71 24.98
C TYR A 217 -18.99 -2.20 25.09
N PHE A 218 -19.45 -1.56 24.00
CA PHE A 218 -19.74 -0.13 24.00
C PHE A 218 -20.91 0.22 24.92
N ALA A 219 -21.96 -0.63 24.96
CA ALA A 219 -23.12 -0.41 25.82
C ALA A 219 -22.72 -0.32 27.30
N LYS A 220 -21.79 -1.18 27.76
CA LYS A 220 -21.21 -1.14 29.11
C LYS A 220 -20.45 0.17 29.37
N ILE A 221 -19.63 0.61 28.43
CA ILE A 221 -18.85 1.86 28.59
C ILE A 221 -19.79 3.08 28.69
N TYR A 222 -20.88 3.10 27.91
CA TYR A 222 -21.91 4.13 28.04
C TYR A 222 -22.68 4.04 29.37
N ASP A 223 -22.97 2.85 29.90
CA ASP A 223 -23.54 2.70 31.26
C ASP A 223 -22.59 3.21 32.34
N GLU A 224 -21.29 2.92 32.24
CA GLU A 224 -20.25 3.36 33.17
C GLU A 224 -20.09 4.90 33.14
N ALA A 225 -20.04 5.51 31.94
CA ALA A 225 -20.01 6.96 31.78
C ALA A 225 -21.29 7.65 32.28
N VAL A 226 -22.47 7.08 32.01
CA VAL A 226 -23.75 7.59 32.54
C VAL A 226 -23.80 7.48 34.07
N LYS A 227 -23.20 6.45 34.67
CA LYS A 227 -23.09 6.33 36.12
C LYS A 227 -22.20 7.42 36.70
N GLU A 228 -20.98 7.60 36.20
CA GLU A 228 -20.03 8.59 36.76
C GLU A 228 -20.57 10.04 36.67
N LEU A 229 -21.27 10.37 35.58
CA LEU A 229 -21.92 11.67 35.43
C LEU A 229 -23.13 11.84 36.38
N LYS A 230 -23.82 10.76 36.75
CA LYS A 230 -24.86 10.80 37.80
C LYS A 230 -24.25 10.95 39.20
N ASP A 231 -23.24 10.14 39.52
CA ASP A 231 -22.49 10.23 40.79
C ASP A 231 -21.96 11.67 41.01
N THR A 232 -21.56 12.36 39.92
CA THR A 232 -21.14 13.77 39.94
C THR A 232 -22.32 14.75 40.10
N MET A 233 -23.42 14.55 39.37
CA MET A 233 -24.62 15.37 39.45
C MET A 233 -25.24 15.36 40.86
N ASP A 234 -25.23 14.23 41.55
CA ASP A 234 -25.81 14.10 42.89
C ASP A 234 -25.07 14.97 43.92
N VAL A 235 -23.73 15.10 43.81
CA VAL A 235 -22.92 16.03 44.61
C VAL A 235 -23.35 17.48 44.36
N TYR A 236 -23.48 17.90 43.09
CA TYR A 236 -23.93 19.26 42.74
C TYR A 236 -25.36 19.54 43.23
N ASN A 237 -26.23 18.53 43.31
CA ASN A 237 -27.57 18.67 43.84
C ASN A 237 -27.59 19.02 45.34
N ASP A 238 -26.65 18.48 46.13
CA ASP A 238 -26.57 18.78 47.56
C ASP A 238 -25.82 20.10 47.84
N GLU A 239 -24.84 20.48 47.00
CA GLU A 239 -24.28 21.84 46.99
C GLU A 239 -25.35 22.89 46.65
N PHE A 240 -26.15 22.67 45.61
CA PHE A 240 -27.18 23.62 45.15
C PHE A 240 -28.29 23.81 46.19
N LYS A 241 -28.74 22.74 46.88
CA LYS A 241 -29.64 22.86 48.04
C LYS A 241 -29.01 23.74 49.12
N THR A 242 -27.76 23.46 49.47
CA THR A 242 -27.04 24.16 50.55
C THR A 242 -26.91 25.67 50.28
N ASP A 243 -26.59 26.07 49.05
CA ASP A 243 -26.47 27.48 48.69
C ASP A 243 -27.82 28.17 48.46
N LEU A 244 -28.84 27.46 47.96
CA LEU A 244 -30.21 27.98 47.91
C LEU A 244 -30.77 28.27 49.32
N ASP A 245 -30.41 27.43 50.29
CA ASP A 245 -30.75 27.62 51.70
C ASP A 245 -30.00 28.77 52.37
N LYS A 246 -28.83 29.19 51.86
CA LYS A 246 -28.16 30.43 52.26
C LYS A 246 -28.85 31.63 51.61
N LEU A 247 -29.12 31.57 50.31
CA LEU A 247 -29.83 32.61 49.57
C LEU A 247 -31.21 32.93 50.19
N ASN A 248 -31.95 31.90 50.62
CA ASN A 248 -33.22 32.05 51.35
C ASN A 248 -33.09 32.85 52.66
N LYS A 249 -31.94 32.77 53.34
CA LYS A 249 -31.64 33.49 54.60
C LYS A 249 -31.12 34.91 54.35
N GLU A 250 -30.25 35.09 53.36
CA GLU A 250 -29.53 36.35 53.10
C GLU A 250 -30.23 37.31 52.12
N GLY A 251 -30.90 36.78 51.08
CA GLY A 251 -31.57 37.57 50.04
C GLY A 251 -30.73 37.83 48.78
N LEU A 252 -31.40 38.36 47.74
CA LEU A 252 -30.84 38.49 46.38
C LEU A 252 -29.72 39.54 46.21
N GLU A 253 -29.56 40.47 47.16
CA GLU A 253 -28.52 41.50 47.08
C GLU A 253 -27.20 41.11 47.78
N SER A 254 -27.16 39.97 48.48
CA SER A 254 -25.91 39.48 49.10
C SER A 254 -24.98 38.84 48.07
N GLU A 255 -23.69 38.72 48.40
CA GLU A 255 -22.71 38.07 47.52
C GLU A 255 -23.05 36.61 47.21
N ILE A 256 -23.84 35.91 48.06
CA ILE A 256 -24.23 34.52 47.80
C ILE A 256 -25.04 34.36 46.50
N ALA A 257 -25.80 35.39 46.11
CA ALA A 257 -26.55 35.39 44.85
C ALA A 257 -25.63 35.41 43.62
N LYS A 258 -24.51 36.15 43.71
CA LYS A 258 -23.48 36.21 42.66
C LYS A 258 -22.59 34.97 42.68
N GLU A 259 -22.23 34.50 43.88
CA GLU A 259 -21.45 33.28 44.09
C GLU A 259 -22.16 32.07 43.50
N LEU A 260 -23.46 31.88 43.78
CA LEU A 260 -24.26 30.77 43.27
C LEU A 260 -24.44 30.86 41.74
N ALA A 261 -24.73 32.05 41.19
CA ALA A 261 -24.81 32.25 39.74
C ALA A 261 -23.47 31.93 39.02
N ASN A 262 -22.33 32.28 39.63
CA ASN A 262 -21.00 31.95 39.11
C ASN A 262 -20.67 30.45 39.25
N LYS A 263 -21.04 29.82 40.38
CA LYS A 263 -20.89 28.37 40.60
C LYS A 263 -21.61 27.55 39.53
N ILE A 264 -22.85 27.93 39.16
CA ILE A 264 -23.65 27.21 38.15
C ILE A 264 -22.90 27.08 36.82
N GLU A 265 -22.32 28.18 36.30
CA GLU A 265 -21.56 28.13 35.04
C GLU A 265 -20.21 27.41 35.20
N ILE A 266 -19.57 27.47 36.37
CA ILE A 266 -18.34 26.71 36.67
C ILE A 266 -18.62 25.19 36.73
N GLN A 267 -19.64 24.75 37.47
CA GLN A 267 -20.05 23.34 37.60
C GLN A 267 -20.41 22.75 36.23
N LYS A 268 -21.19 23.48 35.43
CA LYS A 268 -21.49 23.15 34.04
C LYS A 268 -20.22 22.99 33.19
N GLY A 269 -19.25 23.90 33.32
CA GLY A 269 -17.96 23.83 32.63
C GLY A 269 -17.04 22.70 33.09
N ILE A 270 -17.19 22.20 34.33
CA ILE A 270 -16.52 21.00 34.83
C ILE A 270 -17.19 19.74 34.24
N PHE A 271 -18.52 19.66 34.33
CA PHE A 271 -19.30 18.54 33.79
C PHE A 271 -19.11 18.37 32.28
N ASP A 272 -19.02 19.47 31.50
CA ASP A 272 -18.72 19.41 30.07
C ASP A 272 -17.35 18.78 29.78
N LYS A 273 -16.33 19.09 30.58
CA LYS A 273 -14.99 18.50 30.45
C LYS A 273 -15.00 17.02 30.81
N GLN A 274 -15.69 16.63 31.88
CA GLN A 274 -15.83 15.24 32.29
C GLN A 274 -16.60 14.42 31.25
N TYR A 275 -17.76 14.91 30.81
CA TYR A 275 -18.53 14.33 29.69
C TYR A 275 -17.66 14.14 28.45
N HIS A 276 -16.89 15.16 28.07
CA HIS A 276 -16.00 15.08 26.91
C HIS A 276 -14.89 14.03 27.12
N SER A 277 -14.23 14.04 28.28
CA SER A 277 -13.16 13.10 28.63
C SER A 277 -13.61 11.64 28.66
N LEU A 278 -14.83 11.37 29.16
CA LEU A 278 -15.40 10.02 29.25
C LEU A 278 -15.88 9.48 27.90
N THR A 279 -16.21 10.36 26.94
CA THR A 279 -17.02 9.96 25.78
C THR A 279 -16.41 10.28 24.42
N LEU A 280 -15.39 11.15 24.33
CA LEU A 280 -14.77 11.57 23.07
C LEU A 280 -14.31 10.36 22.23
N THR A 281 -13.50 9.47 22.80
CA THR A 281 -12.95 8.31 22.08
C THR A 281 -14.05 7.39 21.56
N GLN A 282 -15.05 7.09 22.38
CA GLN A 282 -16.16 6.20 22.00
C GLN A 282 -17.08 6.83 20.96
N ASN A 283 -17.34 8.14 21.05
CA ASN A 283 -18.15 8.86 20.07
C ASN A 283 -17.41 8.98 18.72
N ASN A 284 -16.08 9.15 18.72
CA ASN A 284 -15.25 9.15 17.52
C ASN A 284 -15.13 7.74 16.89
N ILE A 285 -15.12 6.68 17.70
CA ILE A 285 -15.25 5.29 17.21
C ILE A 285 -16.64 5.10 16.58
N LEU A 286 -17.71 5.45 17.30
CA LEU A 286 -19.08 5.26 16.83
C LEU A 286 -19.36 6.02 15.53
N SER A 287 -18.91 7.27 15.42
CA SER A 287 -18.95 8.09 14.19
C SER A 287 -18.22 7.42 13.01
N ARG A 288 -17.03 6.84 13.24
CA ARG A 288 -16.31 6.08 12.20
C ARG A 288 -17.05 4.79 11.79
N LEU A 289 -17.74 4.12 12.72
CA LEU A 289 -18.45 2.87 12.45
C LEU A 289 -19.85 3.05 11.83
N THR A 290 -20.56 4.17 12.07
CA THR A 290 -21.91 4.37 11.53
C THR A 290 -21.96 4.38 9.99
N LYS A 291 -20.95 4.97 9.34
CA LYS A 291 -20.81 4.95 7.87
C LYS A 291 -20.48 3.57 7.29
N LEU A 292 -20.07 2.61 8.13
CA LEU A 292 -19.74 1.24 7.75
C LEU A 292 -20.89 0.24 8.01
N ILE A 293 -22.10 0.73 8.30
CA ILE A 293 -23.29 -0.12 8.43
C ILE A 293 -23.72 -0.61 7.05
N VAL A 294 -23.59 -1.92 6.82
CA VAL A 294 -24.02 -2.59 5.58
C VAL A 294 -25.55 -2.73 5.55
N ASP A 295 -26.17 -2.32 4.45
CA ASP A 295 -27.59 -2.57 4.19
C ASP A 295 -27.80 -4.03 3.73
N PRO A 296 -28.65 -4.83 4.40
CA PRO A 296 -28.88 -6.23 4.03
C PRO A 296 -29.38 -6.44 2.59
N ALA A 297 -29.95 -5.43 1.94
CA ALA A 297 -30.36 -5.49 0.53
C ALA A 297 -29.19 -5.27 -0.47
N HIS A 298 -28.09 -4.68 -0.02
CA HIS A 298 -26.94 -4.26 -0.84
C HIS A 298 -25.66 -5.04 -0.53
N LYS A 299 -25.79 -6.35 -0.29
CA LYS A 299 -24.66 -7.25 -0.07
C LYS A 299 -23.74 -7.36 -1.29
N TYR A 300 -22.42 -7.24 -1.09
CA TYR A 300 -21.41 -7.33 -2.16
C TYR A 300 -21.54 -8.59 -3.05
N PHE A 301 -21.92 -9.73 -2.47
CA PHE A 301 -22.30 -10.96 -3.16
C PHE A 301 -23.78 -11.30 -2.91
N LYS A 302 -24.69 -10.41 -3.33
CA LYS A 302 -26.16 -10.54 -3.18
C LYS A 302 -26.76 -11.86 -3.68
N ASP A 303 -26.19 -12.45 -4.72
CA ASP A 303 -26.60 -13.72 -5.31
C ASP A 303 -25.42 -14.43 -6.02
N GLU A 304 -25.61 -15.71 -6.34
CA GLU A 304 -24.57 -16.54 -6.94
C GLU A 304 -24.21 -16.10 -8.38
N GLU A 305 -25.12 -15.45 -9.11
CA GLU A 305 -24.81 -14.82 -10.41
C GLU A 305 -23.84 -13.65 -10.23
N THR A 306 -24.14 -12.75 -9.29
CA THR A 306 -23.31 -11.58 -8.97
C THR A 306 -21.94 -12.01 -8.42
N LYS A 307 -21.90 -13.06 -7.60
CA LYS A 307 -20.67 -13.70 -7.12
C LYS A 307 -19.83 -14.23 -8.28
N ASN A 308 -20.38 -15.06 -9.16
CA ASN A 308 -19.66 -15.56 -10.33
C ASN A 308 -19.22 -14.42 -11.28
N LYS A 309 -20.03 -13.38 -11.46
CA LYS A 309 -19.73 -12.18 -12.26
C LYS A 309 -18.61 -11.32 -11.67
N ARG A 310 -18.51 -11.19 -10.34
CA ARG A 310 -17.42 -10.46 -9.66
C ARG A 310 -16.14 -11.30 -9.65
N LEU A 311 -16.20 -12.56 -9.23
CA LEU A 311 -15.05 -13.48 -9.20
C LEU A 311 -14.48 -13.75 -10.60
N GLY A 312 -15.30 -13.75 -11.65
CA GLY A 312 -14.86 -13.87 -13.05
C GLY A 312 -14.11 -12.65 -13.61
N LYS A 313 -14.11 -11.50 -12.91
CA LYS A 313 -13.26 -10.36 -13.26
C LYS A 313 -11.80 -10.53 -12.79
N LEU A 314 -11.55 -11.42 -11.84
CA LEU A 314 -10.21 -11.62 -11.26
C LEU A 314 -9.32 -12.35 -12.27
N LYS A 315 -8.11 -11.86 -12.53
CA LYS A 315 -7.26 -12.39 -13.62
C LYS A 315 -6.88 -13.86 -13.43
N ILE A 316 -6.80 -14.38 -12.18
CA ILE A 316 -6.64 -15.82 -11.89
C ILE A 316 -7.76 -16.69 -12.53
N ASN A 317 -8.95 -16.14 -12.70
CA ASN A 317 -10.14 -16.81 -13.24
C ASN A 317 -10.36 -16.56 -14.74
N GLN A 318 -9.63 -15.62 -15.34
CA GLN A 318 -9.68 -15.34 -16.77
C GLN A 318 -8.71 -16.25 -17.52
N LYS A 319 -9.04 -16.60 -18.76
CA LYS A 319 -8.10 -17.33 -19.63
C LYS A 319 -7.20 -16.33 -20.35
N LEU A 320 -5.89 -16.55 -20.28
CA LEU A 320 -4.89 -15.72 -20.94
C LEU A 320 -4.66 -16.16 -22.39
N GLN A 321 -4.15 -15.24 -23.22
CA GLN A 321 -3.88 -15.50 -24.63
C GLN A 321 -2.56 -16.26 -24.85
N ASP A 322 -1.54 -15.95 -24.06
CA ASP A 322 -0.30 -16.73 -24.04
C ASP A 322 -0.52 -18.05 -23.27
N ALA A 323 -0.22 -19.17 -23.93
CA ALA A 323 -0.48 -20.51 -23.40
C ALA A 323 0.54 -20.97 -22.35
N LYS A 324 1.76 -20.42 -22.31
CA LYS A 324 2.72 -20.69 -21.23
C LYS A 324 2.24 -19.99 -19.96
N LEU A 325 1.89 -18.71 -20.08
CA LEU A 325 1.37 -17.91 -18.98
C LEU A 325 0.05 -18.50 -18.47
N ASP A 326 -0.90 -18.88 -19.33
CA ASP A 326 -2.14 -19.54 -18.87
C ASP A 326 -1.88 -20.86 -18.12
N ASN A 327 -0.83 -21.60 -18.47
CA ASN A 327 -0.44 -22.80 -17.72
C ASN A 327 0.11 -22.44 -16.33
N VAL A 328 1.00 -21.43 -16.22
CA VAL A 328 1.46 -20.92 -14.91
C VAL A 328 0.26 -20.43 -14.08
N ARG A 329 -0.71 -19.75 -14.70
CA ARG A 329 -1.93 -19.29 -14.03
C ARG A 329 -2.73 -20.46 -13.46
N GLN A 330 -2.83 -21.57 -14.20
CA GLN A 330 -3.49 -22.80 -13.73
C GLN A 330 -2.72 -23.48 -12.59
N ILE A 331 -1.38 -23.57 -12.68
CA ILE A 331 -0.53 -24.15 -11.61
C ILE A 331 -0.81 -23.47 -10.27
N PHE A 332 -0.81 -22.14 -10.23
CA PHE A 332 -1.05 -21.39 -9.01
C PHE A 332 -2.52 -21.38 -8.59
N LYS A 333 -3.47 -21.32 -9.53
CA LYS A 333 -4.91 -21.43 -9.21
C LYS A 333 -5.23 -22.75 -8.51
N GLU A 334 -4.65 -23.84 -8.99
CA GLU A 334 -4.91 -25.20 -8.53
C GLU A 334 -3.91 -25.66 -7.45
N HIS A 335 -2.96 -24.80 -7.07
CA HIS A 335 -1.89 -25.06 -6.09
C HIS A 335 -1.10 -26.34 -6.39
N LYS A 336 -0.80 -26.56 -7.67
CA LYS A 336 -0.03 -27.69 -8.17
C LYS A 336 1.46 -27.54 -7.82
N ALA A 337 2.11 -28.67 -7.55
CA ALA A 337 3.56 -28.76 -7.41
C ALA A 337 4.20 -29.11 -8.76
N GLU A 338 4.33 -28.12 -9.64
CA GLU A 338 4.87 -28.27 -11.00
C GLU A 338 6.11 -27.39 -11.20
N SER A 339 6.80 -27.55 -12.33
CA SER A 339 7.93 -26.69 -12.73
C SER A 339 7.61 -25.98 -14.03
N PHE A 340 8.00 -24.71 -14.14
CA PHE A 340 7.75 -23.89 -15.32
C PHE A 340 8.97 -23.04 -15.67
N THR A 341 9.01 -22.55 -16.91
CA THR A 341 10.12 -21.75 -17.41
C THR A 341 9.69 -20.31 -17.66
N ILE A 342 10.35 -19.36 -17.00
CA ILE A 342 10.28 -17.94 -17.30
C ILE A 342 11.34 -17.60 -18.35
N GLU A 343 10.99 -16.71 -19.27
CA GLU A 343 11.87 -16.18 -20.30
C GLU A 343 12.24 -14.75 -19.93
N VAL A 344 13.54 -14.47 -19.74
CA VAL A 344 14.07 -13.14 -19.42
C VAL A 344 14.72 -12.53 -20.65
N ASP A 345 14.53 -11.21 -20.82
CA ASP A 345 14.92 -10.47 -22.03
C ASP A 345 16.43 -10.41 -22.29
N ALA A 346 16.80 -10.25 -23.58
CA ALA A 346 18.16 -10.08 -24.06
C ALA A 346 18.96 -8.99 -23.33
N THR A 347 18.29 -7.89 -22.96
CA THR A 347 18.91 -6.73 -22.31
C THR A 347 19.47 -7.10 -20.93
N TYR A 348 18.71 -7.82 -20.11
CA TYR A 348 19.18 -8.36 -18.84
C TYR A 348 20.19 -9.51 -19.03
N ALA A 349 20.19 -10.17 -20.20
CA ALA A 349 21.12 -11.25 -20.51
C ALA A 349 22.58 -10.80 -20.75
N GLU A 350 22.86 -9.49 -20.79
CA GLU A 350 24.24 -8.96 -20.74
C GLU A 350 24.67 -8.66 -19.29
N ASP A 351 23.77 -8.13 -18.45
CA ASP A 351 24.02 -8.03 -17.00
C ASP A 351 24.20 -9.43 -16.37
N PHE A 352 23.45 -10.44 -16.81
CA PHE A 352 23.66 -11.85 -16.40
C PHE A 352 25.00 -12.47 -16.86
N LYS A 353 25.95 -11.69 -17.41
CA LYS A 353 27.27 -12.16 -17.85
C LYS A 353 28.44 -11.44 -17.16
N PHE A 354 28.33 -11.20 -15.85
CA PHE A 354 29.45 -10.74 -15.02
C PHE A 354 30.55 -11.80 -14.85
N THR A 355 31.30 -12.09 -15.91
CA THR A 355 32.41 -13.06 -15.90
C THR A 355 33.69 -12.56 -15.23
N SER A 356 33.73 -11.30 -14.76
CA SER A 356 34.91 -10.71 -14.12
C SER A 356 34.60 -9.58 -13.13
N ASP A 357 33.66 -8.67 -13.45
CA ASP A 357 33.41 -7.47 -12.64
C ASP A 357 31.93 -7.26 -12.31
N VAL A 358 31.63 -7.37 -11.01
CA VAL A 358 30.31 -7.12 -10.42
C VAL A 358 30.00 -5.60 -10.44
N PRO A 359 28.78 -5.17 -10.80
CA PRO A 359 28.41 -3.76 -10.90
C PRO A 359 28.64 -2.98 -9.62
N LYS A 360 29.09 -1.73 -9.79
CA LYS A 360 29.35 -0.84 -8.66
C LYS A 360 28.11 -0.28 -7.99
N TRP A 361 26.95 -0.23 -8.65
CA TRP A 361 25.68 0.06 -7.97
C TRP A 361 25.22 -1.13 -7.11
N LEU A 362 25.48 -2.37 -7.57
CA LEU A 362 25.09 -3.57 -6.83
C LEU A 362 25.94 -3.63 -5.57
N LYS A 363 27.27 -3.58 -5.72
CA LYS A 363 28.23 -3.38 -4.60
C LYS A 363 27.71 -2.33 -3.62
N ASP A 364 27.47 -1.09 -4.05
CA ASP A 364 26.96 -0.01 -3.18
C ASP A 364 25.69 -0.38 -2.42
N HIS A 365 24.70 -0.99 -3.08
CA HIS A 365 23.47 -1.49 -2.43
C HIS A 365 23.74 -2.63 -1.39
N LEU A 366 24.82 -3.40 -1.57
CA LEU A 366 25.12 -4.73 -0.93
C LEU A 366 25.86 -4.86 0.61
N GLU A 367 26.53 -3.64 0.30
CA GLU A 367 27.20 -2.47 0.96
C GLU A 367 26.26 -1.32 1.44
N GLU A 368 24.93 -1.34 1.34
CA GLU A 368 24.03 -0.37 2.03
C GLU A 368 23.02 -1.09 2.95
N ASN A 369 22.28 -2.04 2.40
CA ASN A 369 21.06 -2.67 2.96
C ASN A 369 21.30 -3.84 3.94
N SER A 370 22.46 -3.86 4.58
CA SER A 370 22.89 -4.90 5.53
C SER A 370 23.08 -6.39 5.06
N ILE A 371 24.04 -6.82 4.20
CA ILE A 371 24.22 -8.27 3.79
C ILE A 371 25.65 -8.77 3.32
N LYS A 372 26.81 -8.43 3.94
CA LYS A 372 28.19 -8.79 3.48
C LYS A 372 28.48 -10.28 3.19
N TYR A 373 29.32 -10.54 2.17
CA TYR A 373 30.01 -11.83 1.97
C TYR A 373 30.91 -12.21 3.16
N THR A 374 30.82 -13.46 3.60
CA THR A 374 31.72 -14.06 4.60
C THR A 374 32.29 -15.36 4.01
N PRO A 375 33.62 -15.57 3.98
CA PRO A 375 34.20 -16.82 3.50
C PRO A 375 33.80 -18.02 4.36
N ASP A 376 33.33 -19.10 3.72
CA ASP A 376 33.03 -20.38 4.36
C ASP A 376 34.22 -21.35 4.15
N PRO A 377 34.98 -21.72 5.20
CA PRO A 377 36.09 -22.68 5.07
C PRO A 377 35.67 -24.07 4.61
N ALA A 378 34.37 -24.43 4.70
CA ALA A 378 33.83 -25.68 4.19
C ALA A 378 33.44 -25.61 2.69
N LYS A 379 33.49 -24.43 2.07
CA LYS A 379 33.18 -24.17 0.65
C LYS A 379 34.19 -23.18 0.02
N PRO A 380 35.49 -23.54 -0.07
CA PRO A 380 36.51 -22.67 -0.65
C PRO A 380 36.24 -22.27 -2.11
N GLU A 381 35.36 -22.98 -2.82
CA GLU A 381 34.86 -22.66 -4.16
C GLU A 381 33.83 -21.52 -4.21
N TYR A 382 33.17 -21.19 -3.10
CA TYR A 382 32.13 -20.15 -3.05
C TYR A 382 32.75 -18.76 -2.79
N THR A 383 33.26 -18.14 -3.86
CA THR A 383 34.01 -16.88 -3.78
C THR A 383 33.13 -15.65 -3.51
N GLN A 384 33.75 -14.53 -3.14
CA GLN A 384 33.05 -13.22 -3.03
C GLN A 384 32.38 -12.81 -4.36
N GLN A 385 33.01 -13.09 -5.50
CA GLN A 385 32.40 -12.85 -6.81
C GLN A 385 31.16 -13.72 -6.99
N LYS A 386 31.23 -15.02 -6.63
CA LYS A 386 30.09 -15.93 -6.74
C LYS A 386 28.92 -15.53 -5.84
N PHE A 387 29.20 -15.06 -4.63
CA PHE A 387 28.20 -14.46 -3.73
C PHE A 387 27.48 -13.27 -4.39
N TYR A 388 28.23 -12.35 -5.02
CA TYR A 388 27.65 -11.19 -5.68
C TYR A 388 26.85 -11.55 -6.94
N GLU A 389 27.34 -12.52 -7.73
CA GLU A 389 26.61 -13.10 -8.86
C GLU A 389 25.28 -13.72 -8.40
N ASP A 390 25.30 -14.59 -7.39
CA ASP A 390 24.10 -15.28 -6.91
C ASP A 390 23.09 -14.33 -6.26
N TYR A 391 23.56 -13.26 -5.61
CA TYR A 391 22.66 -12.18 -5.18
C TYR A 391 22.04 -11.45 -6.38
N PHE A 392 22.83 -11.09 -7.40
CA PHE A 392 22.31 -10.44 -8.61
C PHE A 392 21.26 -11.29 -9.33
N TYR A 393 21.55 -12.58 -9.54
CA TYR A 393 20.60 -13.52 -10.13
C TYR A 393 19.32 -13.60 -9.29
N THR A 394 19.43 -13.64 -7.96
CA THR A 394 18.27 -13.69 -7.05
C THR A 394 17.42 -12.42 -7.17
N SER A 395 18.00 -11.23 -7.10
CA SER A 395 17.24 -9.98 -7.21
C SER A 395 16.60 -9.80 -8.59
N VAL A 396 17.30 -10.11 -9.69
CA VAL A 396 16.70 -9.99 -11.04
C VAL A 396 15.67 -11.10 -11.30
N PHE A 397 15.82 -12.27 -10.68
CA PHE A 397 14.77 -13.28 -10.65
C PHE A 397 13.54 -12.78 -9.89
N GLU A 398 13.66 -12.26 -8.66
CA GLU A 398 12.55 -11.70 -7.88
C GLU A 398 11.85 -10.53 -8.61
N ILE A 399 12.65 -9.67 -9.28
CA ILE A 399 12.21 -8.61 -10.21
C ILE A 399 11.30 -9.18 -11.31
N GLU A 400 11.81 -10.12 -12.11
CA GLU A 400 11.13 -10.60 -13.31
C GLU A 400 9.97 -11.53 -12.95
N LEU A 401 10.16 -12.40 -11.97
CA LEU A 401 9.12 -13.25 -11.39
C LEU A 401 7.98 -12.40 -10.82
N GLY A 402 8.28 -11.38 -10.02
CA GLY A 402 7.31 -10.44 -9.47
C GLY A 402 6.51 -9.75 -10.58
N ARG A 403 7.19 -9.26 -11.63
CA ARG A 403 6.54 -8.70 -12.82
C ARG A 403 5.61 -9.71 -13.49
N GLN A 404 6.06 -10.95 -13.71
CA GLN A 404 5.28 -11.98 -14.40
C GLN A 404 4.06 -12.41 -13.57
N ILE A 405 4.23 -12.73 -12.28
CA ILE A 405 3.15 -13.01 -11.32
C ILE A 405 2.09 -11.90 -11.33
N TYR A 406 2.53 -10.65 -11.24
CA TYR A 406 1.68 -9.45 -11.25
C TYR A 406 0.92 -9.26 -12.57
N ASN A 407 1.57 -9.48 -13.73
CA ASN A 407 0.90 -9.53 -15.04
C ASN A 407 -0.19 -10.63 -15.10
N LEU A 408 0.10 -11.77 -14.47
CA LEU A 408 -0.65 -13.03 -14.58
C LEU A 408 -1.92 -13.05 -13.73
N PHE A 409 -1.85 -12.47 -12.54
CA PHE A 409 -2.89 -12.57 -11.52
C PHE A 409 -3.58 -11.25 -11.19
N GLY A 410 -2.96 -10.13 -11.59
CA GLY A 410 -3.39 -8.77 -11.28
C GLY A 410 -2.91 -8.29 -9.90
N GLU A 411 -3.12 -7.00 -9.65
CA GLU A 411 -2.87 -6.36 -8.36
C GLU A 411 -3.76 -6.96 -7.26
N GLY A 412 -3.27 -6.92 -6.02
CA GLY A 412 -3.83 -7.60 -4.85
C GLY A 412 -3.52 -9.10 -4.74
N TYR A 413 -3.19 -9.81 -5.83
CA TYR A 413 -2.84 -11.23 -5.75
C TYR A 413 -1.39 -11.45 -5.32
N PHE A 414 -1.16 -11.33 -4.02
CA PHE A 414 0.10 -11.74 -3.43
C PHE A 414 0.21 -13.27 -3.45
N VAL A 415 1.27 -13.78 -4.08
CA VAL A 415 1.79 -15.12 -3.81
C VAL A 415 3.19 -14.94 -3.26
N ASP A 416 3.48 -15.63 -2.16
CA ASP A 416 4.81 -15.58 -1.57
C ASP A 416 5.85 -16.13 -2.55
N LEU A 417 6.88 -15.33 -2.86
CA LEU A 417 7.97 -15.76 -3.76
C LEU A 417 8.71 -16.99 -3.20
N THR A 418 8.72 -17.19 -1.87
CA THR A 418 9.29 -18.40 -1.24
C THR A 418 8.55 -19.68 -1.61
N THR A 419 7.30 -19.61 -2.08
CA THR A 419 6.54 -20.74 -2.66
C THR A 419 7.33 -21.47 -3.75
N LEU A 420 8.14 -20.71 -4.48
CA LEU A 420 8.92 -21.12 -5.63
C LEU A 420 10.30 -21.61 -5.17
N GLY A 421 10.26 -22.55 -4.22
CA GLY A 421 11.37 -23.01 -3.38
C GLY A 421 12.47 -23.83 -4.06
N ASP A 422 12.79 -23.52 -5.32
CA ASP A 422 14.01 -23.84 -6.06
C ASP A 422 13.96 -23.20 -7.46
N TRP A 423 15.07 -22.69 -7.98
CA TRP A 423 15.20 -22.27 -9.38
C TRP A 423 16.57 -22.64 -9.99
N GLU A 424 16.65 -22.68 -11.33
CA GLU A 424 17.86 -23.00 -12.10
C GLU A 424 17.95 -22.15 -13.37
N LEU A 425 19.16 -21.68 -13.71
CA LEU A 425 19.45 -20.80 -14.85
C LEU A 425 19.98 -21.60 -16.06
N ASP A 426 19.26 -21.60 -17.18
CA ASP A 426 19.79 -22.04 -18.47
C ASP A 426 20.10 -20.83 -19.39
N SER A 427 21.38 -20.58 -19.57
CA SER A 427 21.95 -19.54 -20.43
C SER A 427 22.38 -20.04 -21.81
N LYS A 428 22.13 -21.32 -22.14
CA LYS A 428 22.52 -21.95 -23.42
C LYS A 428 21.37 -21.99 -24.44
N THR A 429 20.14 -21.83 -23.98
CA THR A 429 18.92 -21.96 -24.79
C THR A 429 18.49 -20.63 -25.42
N THR A 430 18.90 -20.46 -26.69
CA THR A 430 18.55 -19.36 -27.62
C THR A 430 19.40 -18.08 -27.45
N PRO A 431 20.10 -17.62 -28.51
CA PRO A 431 20.79 -16.33 -28.50
C PRO A 431 19.82 -15.17 -28.20
N GLY A 432 20.17 -14.31 -27.24
CA GLY A 432 19.35 -13.17 -26.84
C GLY A 432 18.18 -13.52 -25.92
N LYS A 433 18.19 -14.68 -25.25
CA LYS A 433 17.22 -15.01 -24.19
C LYS A 433 17.92 -15.72 -23.03
N VAL A 434 17.38 -15.59 -21.83
CA VAL A 434 17.79 -16.34 -20.64
C VAL A 434 16.59 -17.08 -20.10
N LEU A 435 16.72 -18.38 -19.83
CA LEU A 435 15.63 -19.20 -19.30
C LEU A 435 15.87 -19.48 -17.81
N LEU A 436 14.85 -19.19 -17.00
CA LEU A 436 14.82 -19.53 -15.58
C LEU A 436 13.77 -20.62 -15.35
N ASN A 437 14.24 -21.81 -14.94
CA ASN A 437 13.39 -22.93 -14.54
C ASN A 437 13.02 -22.76 -13.07
N VAL A 438 11.73 -22.80 -12.73
CA VAL A 438 11.20 -22.43 -11.41
C VAL A 438 10.31 -23.56 -10.88
N LYS A 439 10.49 -23.96 -9.62
CA LYS A 439 9.80 -25.10 -8.99
C LYS A 439 8.87 -24.62 -7.87
N THR A 440 7.55 -24.81 -8.00
CA THR A 440 6.60 -24.58 -6.88
C THR A 440 6.68 -25.74 -5.88
N GLN A 441 7.24 -25.53 -4.68
CA GLN A 441 7.42 -26.58 -3.67
C GLN A 441 7.22 -26.16 -2.20
N GLN A 442 7.06 -24.87 -1.89
CA GLN A 442 7.09 -24.37 -0.49
C GLN A 442 5.95 -23.38 -0.17
N TRP A 443 4.71 -23.73 -0.52
CA TRP A 443 3.51 -22.97 -0.14
C TRP A 443 3.46 -22.75 1.40
N GLN A 444 3.34 -21.50 1.87
CA GLN A 444 3.19 -21.23 3.32
C GLN A 444 1.90 -21.83 3.89
N THR A 445 0.81 -21.71 3.15
CA THR A 445 -0.53 -22.19 3.52
C THR A 445 -0.86 -23.46 2.72
N GLU A 446 -1.21 -24.55 3.40
CA GLU A 446 -1.56 -25.82 2.73
C GLU A 446 -2.82 -25.66 1.85
N ASN A 447 -2.90 -26.34 0.69
CA ASN A 447 -3.95 -26.15 -0.32
C ASN A 447 -5.39 -26.22 0.25
N THR A 448 -5.62 -27.09 1.24
CA THR A 448 -6.90 -27.21 1.96
C THR A 448 -7.22 -25.95 2.78
N LYS A 449 -6.25 -25.47 3.57
CA LYS A 449 -6.33 -24.24 4.36
C LYS A 449 -6.51 -23.00 3.48
N GLN A 450 -5.82 -22.92 2.34
CA GLN A 450 -5.99 -21.79 1.41
C GLN A 450 -7.39 -21.76 0.79
N LYS A 451 -7.99 -22.93 0.48
CA LYS A 451 -9.40 -22.99 0.03
C LYS A 451 -10.35 -22.48 1.12
N GLU A 452 -10.17 -22.93 2.35
CA GLU A 452 -10.98 -22.51 3.51
C GLU A 452 -10.86 -21.00 3.76
N LEU A 453 -9.64 -20.46 3.72
CA LEU A 453 -9.35 -19.02 3.78
C LEU A 453 -10.04 -18.23 2.66
N ASN A 454 -9.98 -18.71 1.41
CA ASN A 454 -10.67 -18.06 0.29
C ASN A 454 -12.21 -18.05 0.48
N GLU A 455 -12.80 -19.16 0.94
CA GLU A 455 -14.24 -19.26 1.21
C GLU A 455 -14.65 -18.37 2.42
N TYR A 456 -13.80 -18.28 3.45
CA TYR A 456 -13.96 -17.37 4.58
C TYR A 456 -13.94 -15.89 4.15
N VAL A 457 -12.94 -15.45 3.38
CA VAL A 457 -12.85 -14.05 2.91
C VAL A 457 -14.06 -13.68 2.05
N ILE A 458 -14.48 -14.56 1.13
CA ILE A 458 -15.69 -14.36 0.31
C ILE A 458 -16.95 -14.24 1.18
N LYS A 459 -17.07 -15.03 2.25
CA LYS A 459 -18.17 -14.92 3.22
C LYS A 459 -18.13 -13.59 3.97
N THR A 460 -16.98 -13.24 4.56
CA THR A 460 -16.80 -12.01 5.35
C THR A 460 -17.08 -10.76 4.54
N LEU A 461 -16.61 -10.68 3.28
CA LEU A 461 -16.93 -9.57 2.37
C LEU A 461 -18.46 -9.42 2.16
N ASN A 462 -19.24 -10.50 2.27
CA ASN A 462 -20.70 -10.47 2.19
C ASN A 462 -21.41 -10.11 3.51
N GLU A 463 -20.63 -9.85 4.56
CA GLU A 463 -21.05 -9.47 5.91
C GLU A 463 -20.58 -8.06 6.28
N ILE A 464 -19.43 -7.58 5.74
CA ILE A 464 -18.83 -6.27 6.05
C ILE A 464 -18.85 -5.24 4.90
N ILE A 465 -19.35 -5.57 3.70
CA ILE A 465 -19.32 -4.64 2.54
C ILE A 465 -20.71 -4.42 1.91
N ASP A 466 -21.08 -3.14 1.80
CA ASP A 466 -22.17 -2.65 0.97
C ASP A 466 -21.73 -2.46 -0.50
N ASP A 467 -22.58 -2.82 -1.45
CA ASP A 467 -22.26 -2.82 -2.88
C ASP A 467 -22.40 -1.46 -3.57
N ARG A 468 -22.94 -0.46 -2.86
CA ARG A 468 -23.06 0.94 -3.31
C ARG A 468 -21.87 1.82 -2.94
N TRP A 469 -21.06 1.40 -1.96
CA TRP A 469 -19.91 2.17 -1.47
C TRP A 469 -18.87 2.43 -2.58
N ASP A 470 -18.10 3.51 -2.44
CA ASP A 470 -16.85 3.71 -3.18
C ASP A 470 -15.74 2.76 -2.68
N ASP A 471 -14.60 2.72 -3.36
CA ASP A 471 -13.53 1.77 -3.02
C ASP A 471 -12.74 2.20 -1.77
N GLU A 472 -12.77 3.48 -1.38
CA GLU A 472 -12.17 4.00 -0.14
C GLU A 472 -12.92 3.50 1.10
N THR A 473 -14.24 3.57 1.09
CA THR A 473 -15.10 3.06 2.19
C THR A 473 -14.98 1.54 2.32
N LYS A 474 -14.82 0.81 1.21
CA LYS A 474 -14.53 -0.64 1.23
C LYS A 474 -13.15 -0.95 1.82
N VAL A 475 -12.12 -0.17 1.45
CA VAL A 475 -10.77 -0.25 2.02
C VAL A 475 -10.81 -0.02 3.54
N GLU A 476 -11.55 0.99 4.01
CA GLU A 476 -11.72 1.29 5.44
C GLU A 476 -12.44 0.17 6.20
N ALA A 477 -13.51 -0.38 5.63
CA ALA A 477 -14.25 -1.52 6.22
C ALA A 477 -13.36 -2.75 6.39
N VAL A 478 -12.63 -3.14 5.34
CA VAL A 478 -11.66 -4.25 5.39
C VAL A 478 -10.56 -4.00 6.42
N ARG A 479 -9.96 -2.80 6.41
CA ARG A 479 -8.93 -2.42 7.37
C ARG A 479 -9.43 -2.57 8.81
N ASN A 480 -10.55 -1.94 9.15
CA ASN A 480 -11.10 -1.99 10.50
C ASN A 480 -11.48 -3.42 10.93
N TYR A 481 -11.91 -4.27 9.98
CA TYR A 481 -12.16 -5.68 10.26
C TYR A 481 -10.87 -6.44 10.59
N LEU A 482 -9.79 -6.20 9.84
CA LEU A 482 -8.51 -6.88 10.04
C LEU A 482 -7.84 -6.47 11.36
N LEU A 483 -7.84 -5.17 11.70
CA LEU A 483 -7.35 -4.67 13.00
C LEU A 483 -8.18 -5.21 14.19
N TYR A 484 -9.48 -5.48 14.00
CA TYR A 484 -10.29 -6.12 15.02
C TYR A 484 -10.07 -7.64 15.13
N LYS A 485 -9.74 -8.31 14.01
CA LYS A 485 -9.66 -9.78 13.95
C LYS A 485 -8.29 -10.36 14.26
N LEU A 486 -7.24 -9.68 13.84
CA LEU A 486 -5.86 -10.13 14.00
C LEU A 486 -5.30 -9.67 15.34
N TYR A 487 -4.14 -10.21 15.69
CA TYR A 487 -3.42 -9.83 16.89
C TYR A 487 -1.95 -9.74 16.53
N TYR A 488 -1.31 -8.63 16.88
CA TYR A 488 0.14 -8.57 16.77
C TYR A 488 0.80 -9.62 17.68
N ALA A 489 1.95 -10.13 17.25
CA ALA A 489 2.69 -11.14 17.98
C ALA A 489 3.24 -10.56 19.29
N SER A 490 2.83 -11.16 20.41
CA SER A 490 3.28 -10.75 21.75
C SER A 490 4.81 -10.80 21.87
N GLU A 491 5.40 -9.96 22.73
CA GLU A 491 6.85 -9.93 22.98
C GLU A 491 7.42 -11.35 23.22
N GLU A 492 6.74 -12.15 24.04
CA GLU A 492 7.05 -13.56 24.32
C GLU A 492 7.17 -14.44 23.05
N GLU A 493 6.34 -14.19 22.03
CA GLU A 493 6.40 -14.88 20.74
C GLU A 493 7.55 -14.37 19.89
N LEU A 494 7.77 -13.05 19.86
CA LEU A 494 8.87 -12.43 19.13
C LEU A 494 10.24 -12.79 19.73
N GLU A 495 10.34 -12.98 21.04
CA GLU A 495 11.53 -13.55 21.71
C GLU A 495 11.74 -15.01 21.33
N LYS A 496 10.71 -15.85 21.39
CA LYS A 496 10.80 -17.25 20.95
C LYS A 496 11.19 -17.39 19.48
N VAL A 497 10.76 -16.46 18.61
CA VAL A 497 11.21 -16.38 17.22
C VAL A 497 12.71 -16.07 17.14
N LYS A 498 13.24 -15.14 17.95
CA LYS A 498 14.68 -14.82 18.02
C LYS A 498 15.51 -16.04 18.51
N GLU A 499 15.05 -16.72 19.57
CA GLU A 499 15.71 -17.90 20.15
C GLU A 499 15.72 -19.10 19.20
N THR A 500 14.53 -19.53 18.75
CA THR A 500 14.36 -20.79 18.00
C THR A 500 14.64 -20.65 16.51
N ASN A 501 14.52 -19.43 15.97
CA ASN A 501 14.41 -19.16 14.53
C ASN A 501 13.29 -19.98 13.85
N LEU A 502 12.17 -20.18 14.56
CA LEU A 502 10.91 -20.64 14.00
C LEU A 502 9.96 -19.44 13.97
N PHE A 503 9.51 -19.05 12.78
CA PHE A 503 8.71 -17.83 12.57
C PHE A 503 7.21 -18.10 12.79
N VAL A 504 6.86 -18.63 13.97
CA VAL A 504 5.53 -19.18 14.27
C VAL A 504 4.97 -18.65 15.60
N ASN A 505 3.65 -18.56 15.67
CA ASN A 505 2.92 -18.20 16.89
C ASN A 505 2.72 -19.40 17.84
N LYS A 506 2.05 -19.16 18.97
CA LYS A 506 1.65 -20.17 19.98
C LYS A 506 0.79 -21.33 19.44
N LEU A 507 0.24 -21.25 18.23
CA LEU A 507 -0.48 -22.35 17.55
C LEU A 507 0.42 -23.16 16.59
N GLY A 508 1.68 -22.77 16.40
CA GLY A 508 2.60 -23.36 15.43
C GLY A 508 2.36 -22.93 13.98
N LEU A 509 1.50 -21.93 13.75
CA LEU A 509 1.25 -21.34 12.43
C LEU A 509 2.23 -20.20 12.16
N SER A 510 2.58 -19.98 10.89
CA SER A 510 3.47 -18.89 10.47
C SER A 510 2.89 -17.53 10.86
N LEU A 511 3.75 -16.64 11.39
CA LEU A 511 3.37 -15.25 11.72
C LEU A 511 3.07 -14.39 10.49
N ALA A 512 3.31 -14.90 9.28
CA ALA A 512 2.94 -14.29 8.00
C ALA A 512 1.72 -14.94 7.33
N ASP A 513 1.14 -16.02 7.87
CA ASP A 513 0.03 -16.74 7.23
C ASP A 513 -1.33 -16.06 7.52
N PRO A 514 -2.09 -15.56 6.52
CA PRO A 514 -3.42 -15.01 6.73
C PRO A 514 -4.45 -16.04 7.23
N TYR A 515 -4.15 -17.35 7.17
CA TYR A 515 -4.98 -18.39 7.78
C TYR A 515 -5.18 -18.20 9.29
N ASN A 516 -4.33 -17.42 9.96
CA ASN A 516 -4.54 -17.00 11.35
C ASN A 516 -5.87 -16.24 11.57
N LEU A 517 -6.46 -15.63 10.53
CA LEU A 517 -7.83 -15.08 10.56
C LEU A 517 -8.91 -16.11 10.94
N ILE A 518 -8.71 -17.38 10.58
CA ILE A 518 -9.60 -18.50 10.92
C ILE A 518 -9.13 -19.15 12.22
N ALA A 519 -7.82 -19.38 12.38
CA ALA A 519 -7.27 -20.10 13.52
C ALA A 519 -7.24 -19.30 14.84
N GLY A 520 -7.40 -17.97 14.79
CA GLY A 520 -7.33 -17.09 15.96
C GLY A 520 -5.92 -16.86 16.50
N GLY A 521 -4.89 -17.16 15.70
CA GLY A 521 -3.48 -16.95 16.04
C GLY A 521 -3.04 -15.50 15.89
N SER A 522 -1.88 -15.17 16.47
CA SER A 522 -1.19 -13.89 16.23
C SER A 522 -0.41 -13.90 14.92
N VAL A 523 -0.11 -12.69 14.41
CA VAL A 523 0.64 -12.40 13.18
C VAL A 523 1.60 -11.24 13.41
N VAL A 524 2.43 -10.92 12.43
CA VAL A 524 3.15 -9.62 12.36
C VAL A 524 2.72 -8.83 11.13
N CYS A 525 3.37 -7.69 10.86
CA CYS A 525 3.09 -6.80 9.72
C CYS A 525 2.93 -7.53 8.37
N ASP A 526 3.77 -8.53 8.10
CA ASP A 526 3.68 -9.37 6.90
C ASP A 526 2.31 -10.09 6.78
N GLY A 527 1.81 -10.64 7.90
CA GLY A 527 0.49 -11.27 7.96
C GLY A 527 -0.67 -10.28 7.79
N TYR A 528 -0.59 -9.09 8.39
CA TYR A 528 -1.54 -7.99 8.18
C TYR A 528 -1.59 -7.56 6.71
N ALA A 529 -0.43 -7.27 6.11
CA ALA A 529 -0.33 -6.76 4.75
C ALA A 529 -0.77 -7.78 3.69
N ARG A 530 -0.55 -9.09 3.94
CA ARG A 530 -1.09 -10.19 3.10
C ARG A 530 -2.59 -10.36 3.28
N ALA A 531 -3.10 -10.34 4.50
CA ALA A 531 -4.53 -10.43 4.78
C ALA A 531 -5.30 -9.29 4.08
N PHE A 532 -4.79 -8.06 4.18
CA PHE A 532 -5.36 -6.91 3.48
C PHE A 532 -5.32 -7.07 1.95
N SER A 533 -4.18 -7.50 1.39
CA SER A 533 -4.05 -7.77 -0.05
C SER A 533 -5.09 -8.79 -0.55
N LEU A 534 -5.30 -9.87 0.22
CA LEU A 534 -6.26 -10.93 -0.13
C LEU A 534 -7.72 -10.44 -0.13
N PHE A 535 -8.11 -9.57 0.80
CA PHE A 535 -9.44 -8.95 0.79
C PHE A 535 -9.62 -7.98 -0.39
N MET A 536 -8.63 -7.13 -0.66
CA MET A 536 -8.65 -6.22 -1.81
C MET A 536 -8.75 -6.98 -3.13
N TYR A 537 -8.06 -8.13 -3.24
CA TYR A 537 -8.14 -9.01 -4.38
C TYR A 537 -9.56 -9.47 -4.66
N TYR A 538 -10.27 -9.99 -3.64
CA TYR A 538 -11.66 -10.44 -3.81
C TYR A 538 -12.66 -9.29 -4.01
N LEU A 539 -12.32 -8.06 -3.61
CA LEU A 539 -13.05 -6.84 -3.96
C LEU A 539 -12.79 -6.36 -5.40
N GLY A 540 -11.70 -6.81 -6.03
CA GLY A 540 -11.24 -6.31 -7.33
C GLY A 540 -10.62 -4.90 -7.27
N ILE A 541 -10.24 -4.45 -6.08
CA ILE A 541 -9.56 -3.16 -5.87
C ILE A 541 -8.05 -3.39 -6.08
N PRO A 542 -7.37 -2.64 -6.96
CA PRO A 542 -5.93 -2.80 -7.14
C PRO A 542 -5.19 -2.42 -5.86
N SER A 543 -4.49 -3.38 -5.26
CA SER A 543 -3.64 -3.17 -4.10
C SER A 543 -2.26 -3.78 -4.28
N ARG A 544 -1.34 -3.42 -3.40
CA ARG A 544 0.05 -3.87 -3.40
C ARG A 544 0.40 -4.32 -1.99
N TYR A 545 1.06 -5.47 -1.90
CA TYR A 545 1.86 -5.80 -0.73
C TYR A 545 3.19 -5.05 -0.85
N MET A 546 3.53 -4.26 0.16
CA MET A 546 4.78 -3.52 0.25
C MET A 546 5.63 -4.11 1.36
N GLY A 547 6.93 -4.26 1.10
CA GLY A 547 7.94 -4.65 2.08
C GLY A 547 9.12 -3.68 2.03
N GLY A 548 9.89 -3.63 3.11
CA GLY A 548 11.07 -2.77 3.19
C GLY A 548 11.57 -2.60 4.62
N ILE A 549 12.01 -1.38 4.92
CA ILE A 549 12.50 -0.99 6.24
C ILE A 549 11.51 0.01 6.86
N GLY A 550 11.01 -0.34 8.05
CA GLY A 550 10.31 0.57 8.94
C GLY A 550 11.30 1.30 9.84
N MET A 551 11.14 2.61 9.97
CA MET A 551 11.80 3.45 10.97
C MET A 551 10.75 3.95 11.96
N PRO A 552 10.58 3.28 13.12
CA PRO A 552 9.56 3.65 14.11
C PRO A 552 9.96 4.91 14.91
N THR A 553 11.25 5.27 14.90
CA THR A 553 11.81 6.51 15.45
C THR A 553 12.60 7.24 14.36
N GLU A 554 13.09 8.45 14.66
CA GLU A 554 14.06 9.13 13.78
C GLU A 554 15.49 8.55 13.88
N ASP A 555 15.73 7.56 14.77
CA ASP A 555 17.04 6.93 14.93
C ASP A 555 17.31 5.91 13.80
N GLU A 556 18.55 5.91 13.32
CA GLU A 556 19.01 5.03 12.26
C GLU A 556 19.34 3.60 12.75
N ASP A 557 19.46 3.37 14.07
CA ASP A 557 19.69 2.05 14.66
C ASP A 557 18.39 1.26 14.94
N ASP A 558 17.24 1.92 15.09
CA ASP A 558 15.91 1.30 15.34
C ASP A 558 15.26 0.68 14.08
N LYS A 559 15.98 0.59 12.96
CA LYS A 559 15.48 0.07 11.67
C LYS A 559 15.03 -1.39 11.77
N VAL A 560 13.73 -1.62 11.57
CA VAL A 560 13.12 -2.96 11.50
C VAL A 560 12.76 -3.35 10.06
N ALA A 561 12.77 -4.64 9.75
CA ALA A 561 12.15 -5.14 8.52
C ALA A 561 10.62 -5.04 8.67
N HIS A 562 9.95 -4.38 7.73
CA HIS A 562 8.54 -4.02 7.84
C HIS A 562 7.74 -4.30 6.57
N ALA A 563 6.42 -4.40 6.70
CA ALA A 563 5.48 -4.67 5.63
C ALA A 563 4.19 -3.87 5.79
N TRP A 564 3.65 -3.35 4.68
CA TRP A 564 2.48 -2.48 4.62
C TRP A 564 1.80 -2.63 3.25
N ASN A 565 0.88 -1.73 2.89
CA ASN A 565 0.18 -1.76 1.61
C ASN A 565 0.15 -0.42 0.86
N GLU A 566 -0.13 -0.49 -0.44
CA GLU A 566 -0.72 0.62 -1.20
C GLU A 566 -2.06 0.16 -1.80
N VAL A 567 -3.00 1.09 -2.01
CA VAL A 567 -4.23 0.88 -2.79
C VAL A 567 -4.39 1.95 -3.87
N TRP A 568 -4.95 1.56 -5.01
CA TRP A 568 -5.37 2.53 -6.03
C TRP A 568 -6.77 3.03 -5.72
N LEU A 569 -6.93 4.35 -5.64
CA LEU A 569 -8.22 5.01 -5.46
C LEU A 569 -8.38 6.15 -6.47
N GLU A 570 -9.53 6.19 -7.14
CA GLU A 570 -9.95 7.29 -8.01
C GLU A 570 -10.63 8.38 -7.17
N LYS A 571 -9.93 9.47 -6.86
CA LYS A 571 -10.47 10.63 -6.11
C LYS A 571 -10.53 11.86 -7.01
N ASP A 572 -11.63 12.61 -6.99
CA ASP A 572 -11.87 13.79 -7.85
C ASP A 572 -11.60 13.55 -9.36
N GLY A 573 -11.84 12.32 -9.84
CA GLY A 573 -11.57 11.92 -11.23
C GLY A 573 -10.08 11.72 -11.56
N LYS A 574 -9.24 11.48 -10.54
CA LYS A 574 -7.82 11.14 -10.65
C LYS A 574 -7.51 9.92 -9.80
N GLY A 575 -7.03 8.86 -10.44
CA GLY A 575 -6.44 7.73 -9.75
C GLY A 575 -5.06 8.05 -9.18
N ALA A 576 -4.82 7.59 -7.95
CA ALA A 576 -3.52 7.64 -7.31
C ALA A 576 -3.32 6.42 -6.40
N TRP A 577 -2.06 6.08 -6.13
CA TRP A 577 -1.70 5.13 -5.08
C TRP A 577 -1.69 5.84 -3.73
N TYR A 578 -2.36 5.24 -2.75
CA TYR A 578 -2.42 5.70 -1.37
C TYR A 578 -1.83 4.61 -0.47
N PRO A 579 -0.79 4.91 0.32
CA PRO A 579 -0.21 3.95 1.24
C PRO A 579 -1.12 3.75 2.45
N LEU A 580 -1.06 2.56 3.03
CA LEU A 580 -1.55 2.32 4.38
C LEU A 580 -0.71 1.26 5.08
N ASP A 581 -0.43 1.47 6.36
CA ASP A 581 0.01 0.42 7.26
C ASP A 581 -1.12 0.10 8.25
N LEU A 582 -1.43 -1.18 8.38
CA LEU A 582 -2.34 -1.68 9.40
C LEU A 582 -1.61 -1.78 10.75
N THR A 583 -0.34 -2.19 10.73
CA THR A 583 0.46 -2.52 11.91
C THR A 583 0.66 -1.33 12.84
N TRP A 584 1.14 -0.20 12.30
CA TRP A 584 1.34 1.02 13.09
C TRP A 584 0.04 1.82 13.35
N ASP A 585 -1.10 1.35 12.82
CA ASP A 585 -2.42 1.83 13.18
C ASP A 585 -3.17 0.90 14.17
N ASP A 586 -2.59 -0.25 14.54
CA ASP A 586 -3.18 -1.34 15.36
C ASP A 586 -3.34 -1.03 16.86
N GLY A 587 -3.41 0.27 17.21
CA GLY A 587 -3.73 0.76 18.54
C GLY A 587 -2.62 0.62 19.57
N ASP A 588 -3.02 0.37 20.81
CA ASP A 588 -2.14 0.20 21.97
C ASP A 588 -2.20 -1.25 22.43
N GLU A 589 -1.07 -1.88 22.76
CA GLU A 589 -1.00 -3.34 22.98
C GLU A 589 -1.86 -3.80 24.18
N GLU A 590 -2.11 -2.91 25.16
CA GLU A 590 -3.01 -3.18 26.30
C GLU A 590 -4.51 -3.11 25.94
N ALA A 591 -4.90 -2.53 24.78
CA ALA A 591 -6.31 -2.30 24.45
C ALA A 591 -7.11 -3.60 24.19
N GLY A 592 -6.41 -4.69 23.88
CA GLY A 592 -6.97 -6.04 23.83
C GLY A 592 -7.99 -6.29 22.71
N LYS A 593 -8.57 -7.51 22.72
CA LYS A 593 -9.30 -8.12 21.61
C LYS A 593 -10.70 -7.55 21.30
N ASP A 594 -11.06 -6.45 21.96
CA ASP A 594 -12.44 -5.94 22.00
C ASP A 594 -12.54 -4.43 21.72
N SER A 595 -11.43 -3.77 21.43
CA SER A 595 -11.35 -2.33 21.15
C SER A 595 -11.40 -2.03 19.65
N PHE A 596 -12.16 -1.00 19.25
CA PHE A 596 -12.06 -0.36 17.93
C PHE A 596 -11.22 0.93 17.97
N ASN A 597 -10.38 1.10 19.00
CA ASN A 597 -9.57 2.29 19.22
C ASN A 597 -8.29 2.32 18.37
N PHE A 598 -8.44 2.04 17.07
CA PHE A 598 -7.35 2.08 16.12
C PHE A 598 -6.93 3.53 15.84
N TYR A 599 -5.62 3.75 15.68
CA TYR A 599 -5.11 4.99 15.09
C TYR A 599 -5.51 5.06 13.61
N TYR A 600 -5.44 6.25 13.03
CA TYR A 600 -5.69 6.52 11.61
C TYR A 600 -4.51 7.32 11.01
N SER A 601 -3.36 7.26 11.68
CA SER A 601 -2.16 8.03 11.37
C SER A 601 -1.59 7.61 10.01
N TYR A 602 -1.68 6.32 9.71
CA TYR A 602 -1.14 5.72 8.49
C TYR A 602 -2.23 5.37 7.48
N PHE A 603 -3.49 5.76 7.69
CA PHE A 603 -4.60 5.43 6.78
C PHE A 603 -4.68 6.37 5.58
N LEU A 604 -4.22 5.92 4.41
CA LEU A 604 -4.28 6.63 3.13
C LEU A 604 -3.53 7.98 3.15
N GLN A 605 -2.56 8.15 4.06
CA GLN A 605 -1.80 9.37 4.27
C GLN A 605 -0.44 9.30 3.58
N ASN A 606 -0.22 10.10 2.54
CA ASN A 606 1.12 10.32 1.97
C ASN A 606 2.02 11.17 2.88
N VAL A 607 1.46 11.83 3.90
CA VAL A 607 2.20 12.64 4.88
C VAL A 607 1.61 12.43 6.27
N VAL A 608 2.41 11.91 7.20
CA VAL A 608 2.02 11.61 8.59
C VAL A 608 2.75 12.59 9.52
N ASN A 609 2.03 13.29 10.39
CA ASN A 609 2.61 14.28 11.32
C ASN A 609 3.52 15.35 10.65
N LYS A 610 3.24 15.70 9.37
CA LYS A 610 4.03 16.59 8.47
C LYS A 610 5.30 15.96 7.89
N VAL A 611 5.59 14.69 8.16
CA VAL A 611 6.68 13.90 7.57
C VAL A 611 6.14 13.04 6.42
N PRO A 612 6.76 13.00 5.23
CA PRO A 612 6.33 12.12 4.14
C PRO A 612 6.37 10.64 4.53
N PHE A 613 5.37 9.85 4.14
CA PHE A 613 5.20 8.44 4.53
C PHE A 613 6.44 7.59 4.20
N GLU A 614 7.06 7.84 3.05
CA GLU A 614 8.28 7.17 2.57
C GLU A 614 9.54 7.46 3.40
N THR A 615 9.47 8.41 4.35
CA THR A 615 10.57 8.70 5.29
C THR A 615 10.68 7.58 6.34
N SER A 616 9.54 7.14 6.87
CA SER A 616 9.46 6.07 7.87
C SER A 616 9.22 4.69 7.25
N HIS A 617 8.65 4.63 6.04
CA HIS A 617 8.43 3.40 5.28
C HIS A 617 9.31 3.37 4.03
N LYS A 618 10.57 2.95 4.20
CA LYS A 618 11.55 2.87 3.11
C LYS A 618 11.34 1.59 2.32
N THR A 619 10.56 1.67 1.23
CA THR A 619 10.28 0.55 0.31
C THR A 619 11.55 -0.16 -0.12
N ASP A 620 11.52 -1.49 -0.09
CA ASP A 620 12.55 -2.34 -0.66
C ASP A 620 12.88 -1.93 -2.12
N PRO A 621 14.17 -1.85 -2.52
CA PRO A 621 14.54 -1.39 -3.87
C PRO A 621 14.05 -2.27 -5.03
N VAL A 622 13.81 -3.57 -4.82
CA VAL A 622 13.15 -4.44 -5.82
C VAL A 622 11.69 -4.02 -5.92
N LEU A 623 10.91 -4.06 -4.82
CA LEU A 623 9.50 -3.68 -4.83
C LEU A 623 9.24 -2.24 -5.31
N LYS A 624 10.15 -1.30 -5.03
CA LYS A 624 10.12 0.07 -5.54
C LYS A 624 10.18 0.12 -7.08
N GLN A 625 10.93 -0.78 -7.72
CA GLN A 625 10.98 -0.89 -9.18
C GLN A 625 9.71 -1.50 -9.78
N PHE A 626 8.97 -2.37 -9.07
CA PHE A 626 7.70 -2.93 -9.54
C PHE A 626 6.53 -1.98 -9.39
N TYR A 627 6.45 -1.30 -8.25
CA TYR A 627 5.26 -0.58 -7.85
C TYR A 627 5.36 0.94 -8.08
N VAL A 628 6.35 1.60 -7.48
CA VAL A 628 6.44 3.07 -7.50
C VAL A 628 6.64 3.61 -8.92
N ASN A 629 7.38 2.89 -9.75
CA ASN A 629 7.58 3.23 -11.17
C ASN A 629 6.40 2.83 -12.09
N ARG A 630 5.29 2.29 -11.54
CA ARG A 630 4.04 2.02 -12.25
C ARG A 630 2.93 2.94 -11.72
N PRO A 631 2.76 4.14 -12.30
CA PRO A 631 1.87 5.16 -11.76
C PRO A 631 0.37 4.87 -11.98
N THR A 632 0.00 3.74 -12.60
CA THR A 632 -1.39 3.29 -12.81
C THR A 632 -1.49 1.76 -12.73
N PRO A 633 -2.64 1.20 -12.30
CA PRO A 633 -2.90 -0.24 -12.28
C PRO A 633 -2.77 -0.95 -13.63
N LEU A 634 -2.54 -2.27 -13.58
CA LEU A 634 -2.65 -3.14 -14.76
C LEU A 634 -4.11 -3.51 -15.05
N LYS A 635 -4.66 -2.88 -16.09
CA LYS A 635 -5.91 -3.26 -16.75
C LYS A 635 -5.87 -4.71 -17.27
#